data_AF-A0A9D2DAK7-F1
#
_entry.id   AF-A0A9D2DAK7-F1
#
_cell.length_a   1.000
_cell.length_b   1.000
_cell.length_c   1.000
_cell.angle_alpha   90.00
_cell.angle_beta   90.00
_cell.angle_gamma   90.00
#
_symmetry.space_group_name_H-M   'P 1'
#
loop_
_entity.id
_entity.type
_entity.pdbx_description
1 polymer ?
#
loop_
_entity_poly.entity_id
_entity_poly.type
_entity_poly.pdbx_seq_one_letter_code
_entity_poly.pdbx_strand_id
1 'polypeptide(L)'
;MSDIMRPMSFAQLLDWTLTEHKKYGTVFGARHPYHADGKYTRTIFERTLETPVGPAAGPHTQLAQNIVAAYYTGSRFFELKTVQIMDGEELSACVNKPCIKADDECYNCEWSTELYVPQAMEEYIKAWFLCKVAAKEFGLGSMDGFQFNISVGYDLAGIQSEKIDNFLNTMKHARDSEVFQSCRAYLLEHADLFEHVTEEDIESISGDICNSVTISTLHGCPPQEIERIAMYLITEKGFHTFIKCNPTLLGYEFARKTMDDMGYDYVAFGDFHFKDDL
;
A
#
# COMPACT_ATOMS: atom_id res chain seq x y z
N MET A 1 20.58 10.57 -3.21
CA MET A 1 19.40 9.81 -3.68
C MET A 1 18.85 10.53 -4.90
N SER A 2 18.43 9.80 -5.93
CA SER A 2 17.69 10.38 -7.05
C SER A 2 16.27 10.69 -6.58
N ASP A 3 15.65 11.68 -7.20
CA ASP A 3 14.26 12.07 -6.99
C ASP A 3 13.27 11.24 -7.84
N ILE A 4 13.74 10.22 -8.55
CA ILE A 4 12.96 9.32 -9.40
C ILE A 4 12.92 7.94 -8.77
N MET A 5 11.71 7.41 -8.57
CA MET A 5 11.51 6.03 -8.15
C MET A 5 11.75 5.06 -9.31
N ARG A 6 12.56 4.02 -9.06
CA ARG A 6 12.89 3.01 -10.06
C ARG A 6 12.47 1.63 -9.55
N PRO A 7 11.43 1.04 -10.15
CA PRO A 7 11.05 -0.34 -9.87
C PRO A 7 12.21 -1.31 -10.15
N MET A 8 12.32 -2.36 -9.34
CA MET A 8 13.24 -3.48 -9.59
C MET A 8 12.52 -4.63 -10.27
N SER A 9 13.27 -5.49 -10.97
CA SER A 9 12.69 -6.73 -11.49
C SER A 9 12.37 -7.69 -10.34
N PHE A 10 11.41 -8.59 -10.56
CA PHE A 10 11.08 -9.61 -9.57
C PHE A 10 12.28 -10.49 -9.22
N ALA A 11 13.07 -10.87 -10.23
CA ALA A 11 14.32 -11.61 -10.07
C ALA A 11 15.31 -10.91 -9.11
N GLN A 12 15.52 -9.61 -9.29
CA GLN A 12 16.42 -8.82 -8.44
C GLN A 12 15.89 -8.73 -7.00
N LEU A 13 14.58 -8.52 -6.83
CA LEU A 13 13.96 -8.46 -5.51
C LEU A 13 14.06 -9.79 -4.76
N LEU A 14 13.82 -10.92 -5.45
CA LEU A 14 13.92 -12.26 -4.87
C LEU A 14 15.36 -12.59 -4.49
N ASP A 15 16.30 -12.42 -5.42
CA ASP A 15 17.73 -12.69 -5.17
C ASP A 15 18.25 -11.88 -3.98
N TRP A 16 17.93 -10.58 -3.93
CA TRP A 16 18.32 -9.74 -2.80
C TRP A 16 17.70 -10.27 -1.50
N THR A 17 16.38 -10.52 -1.48
CA THR A 17 15.67 -11.00 -0.27
C THR A 17 16.31 -12.27 0.28
N LEU A 18 16.55 -13.27 -0.56
CA LEU A 18 17.12 -14.56 -0.15
C LEU A 18 18.61 -14.43 0.23
N THR A 19 19.40 -13.74 -0.59
CA THR A 19 20.84 -13.60 -0.39
C THR A 19 21.15 -12.80 0.87
N GLU A 20 20.44 -11.69 1.11
CA GLU A 20 20.62 -10.86 2.31
C GLU A 20 20.20 -11.62 3.56
N HIS A 21 19.05 -12.31 3.53
CA HIS A 21 18.59 -13.10 4.67
C HIS A 21 19.57 -14.22 5.00
N LYS A 22 20.05 -14.97 4.00
CA LYS A 22 21.01 -16.07 4.19
C LYS A 22 22.35 -15.60 4.76
N LYS A 23 22.84 -14.42 4.34
CA LYS A 23 24.17 -13.91 4.77
C LYS A 23 24.12 -13.18 6.09
N TYR A 24 23.05 -12.43 6.35
CA TYR A 24 23.01 -11.44 7.43
C TYR A 24 21.81 -11.57 8.35
N GLY A 25 20.81 -12.40 8.00
CA GLY A 25 19.54 -12.45 8.73
C GLY A 25 18.74 -11.16 8.61
N THR A 26 18.90 -10.42 7.50
CA THR A 26 18.22 -9.15 7.24
C THR A 26 17.51 -9.17 5.90
N VAL A 27 16.46 -8.36 5.75
CA VAL A 27 15.71 -8.20 4.49
C VAL A 27 15.57 -6.72 4.19
N PHE A 28 16.20 -6.26 3.11
CA PHE A 28 16.27 -4.84 2.71
C PHE A 28 16.73 -3.92 3.87
N GLY A 29 17.71 -4.39 4.65
CA GLY A 29 18.28 -3.68 5.80
C GLY A 29 17.50 -3.83 7.11
N ALA A 30 16.31 -4.44 7.10
CA ALA A 30 15.55 -4.71 8.31
C ALA A 30 16.15 -5.89 9.09
N ARG A 31 16.43 -5.70 10.39
CA ARG A 31 17.20 -6.65 11.21
C ARG A 31 16.39 -7.53 12.16
N HIS A 32 15.13 -7.21 12.37
CA HIS A 32 14.31 -7.82 13.41
C HIS A 32 13.10 -8.50 12.77
N PRO A 33 13.21 -9.80 12.43
CA PRO A 33 12.06 -10.56 11.95
C PRO A 33 10.99 -10.64 13.02
N TYR A 34 9.74 -10.49 12.60
CA TYR A 34 8.58 -10.76 13.43
C TYR A 34 7.99 -12.12 13.07
N HIS A 35 7.88 -13.01 14.06
CA HIS A 35 7.20 -14.29 13.93
C HIS A 35 5.78 -14.16 14.47
N ALA A 36 4.79 -14.43 13.62
CA ALA A 36 3.40 -14.39 14.03
C ALA A 36 3.06 -15.46 15.07
N ASP A 37 2.26 -15.08 16.06
CA ASP A 37 1.68 -15.98 17.04
C ASP A 37 0.19 -16.14 16.74
N GLY A 38 -0.20 -17.35 16.33
CA GLY A 38 -1.56 -17.66 15.88
C GLY A 38 -2.65 -17.36 16.91
N LYS A 39 -2.32 -17.17 18.20
CA LYS A 39 -3.30 -16.75 19.22
C LYS A 39 -3.83 -15.32 19.02
N TYR A 40 -3.09 -14.48 18.31
CA TYR A 40 -3.48 -13.08 18.03
C TYR A 40 -4.15 -12.91 16.68
N THR A 41 -4.28 -13.99 15.90
CA THR A 41 -4.96 -13.97 14.61
C THR A 41 -6.38 -13.41 14.73
N ARG A 42 -6.75 -12.61 13.74
CA ARG A 42 -8.05 -11.99 13.56
C ARG A 42 -8.57 -12.31 12.16
N THR A 43 -9.83 -11.95 11.95
CA THR A 43 -10.45 -11.96 10.63
C THR A 43 -10.94 -10.56 10.34
N ILE A 44 -10.53 -10.01 9.20
CA ILE A 44 -11.08 -8.78 8.64
C ILE A 44 -11.35 -9.05 7.16
N PHE A 45 -12.47 -8.56 6.64
CA PHE A 45 -12.84 -8.76 5.23
C PHE A 45 -12.84 -10.23 4.81
N GLU A 46 -13.36 -11.09 5.69
CA GLU A 46 -13.48 -12.54 5.49
C GLU A 46 -12.12 -13.27 5.34
N ARG A 47 -11.01 -12.56 5.54
CA ARG A 47 -9.65 -13.08 5.38
C ARG A 47 -8.91 -13.04 6.71
N THR A 48 -7.94 -13.94 6.85
CA THR A 48 -7.07 -14.04 8.03
C THR A 48 -6.15 -12.82 8.11
N LEU A 49 -5.87 -12.38 9.33
CA LEU A 49 -4.91 -11.33 9.63
C LEU A 49 -4.17 -11.64 10.93
N GLU A 50 -2.87 -11.90 10.86
CA GLU A 50 -2.08 -12.34 12.01
C GLU A 50 -1.79 -11.21 13.02
N THR A 51 -1.71 -9.96 12.54
CA THR A 51 -1.56 -8.76 13.36
C THR A 51 -2.39 -7.61 12.80
N PRO A 52 -3.03 -6.76 13.63
CA PRO A 52 -3.80 -5.61 13.16
C PRO A 52 -2.90 -4.40 12.84
N VAL A 53 -1.63 -4.63 12.52
CA VAL A 53 -0.61 -3.58 12.38
C VAL A 53 -0.11 -3.57 10.95
N GLY A 54 0.09 -2.38 10.42
CA GLY A 54 0.91 -2.17 9.25
C GLY A 54 0.80 -0.76 8.72
N PRO A 55 1.45 -0.50 7.58
CA PRO A 55 1.61 0.85 7.08
C PRO A 55 0.32 1.42 6.48
N ALA A 56 0.08 2.71 6.75
CA ALA A 56 -0.89 3.52 6.02
C ALA A 56 -0.39 3.83 4.58
N ALA A 57 -1.29 4.29 3.70
CA ALA A 57 -0.93 4.72 2.35
C ALA A 57 0.07 5.88 2.40
N GLY A 58 1.30 5.64 1.95
CA GLY A 58 2.39 6.61 2.07
C GLY A 58 3.62 6.21 1.25
N PRO A 59 4.69 7.01 1.28
CA PRO A 59 5.89 6.75 0.48
C PRO A 59 6.49 5.34 0.71
N HIS A 60 6.30 4.80 1.92
CA HIS A 60 6.76 3.47 2.33
C HIS A 60 5.91 2.32 1.76
N THR A 61 4.77 2.56 1.12
CA THR A 61 3.95 1.53 0.44
C THR A 61 3.90 1.65 -1.07
N GLN A 62 4.89 2.31 -1.68
CA GLN A 62 5.00 2.46 -3.14
C GLN A 62 5.79 1.35 -3.84
N LEU A 63 6.89 0.90 -3.23
CA LEU A 63 7.83 -0.05 -3.84
C LEU A 63 7.79 -1.39 -3.13
N ALA A 64 7.96 -2.47 -3.89
CA ALA A 64 7.81 -3.83 -3.40
C ALA A 64 8.76 -4.13 -2.23
N GLN A 65 10.02 -3.70 -2.30
CA GLN A 65 11.00 -3.91 -1.24
C GLN A 65 10.60 -3.28 0.09
N ASN A 66 9.90 -2.14 0.07
CA ASN A 66 9.46 -1.48 1.30
C ASN A 66 8.31 -2.25 1.96
N ILE A 67 7.38 -2.77 1.14
CA ILE A 67 6.27 -3.62 1.61
C ILE A 67 6.83 -4.91 2.21
N VAL A 68 7.80 -5.55 1.56
CA VAL A 68 8.44 -6.78 2.04
C VAL A 68 9.24 -6.52 3.32
N ALA A 69 9.98 -5.41 3.41
CA ALA A 69 10.67 -5.01 4.64
C ALA A 69 9.67 -4.80 5.80
N ALA A 70 8.54 -4.12 5.53
CA ALA A 70 7.49 -3.92 6.52
C ALA A 70 6.81 -5.24 6.95
N TYR A 71 6.62 -6.20 6.03
CA TYR A 71 6.14 -7.55 6.33
C TYR A 71 7.12 -8.30 7.24
N TYR A 72 8.40 -8.27 6.90
CA TYR A 72 9.48 -8.90 7.66
C TYR A 72 9.49 -8.43 9.12
N THR A 73 9.21 -7.14 9.35
CA THR A 73 9.17 -6.54 10.69
C THR A 73 7.79 -6.60 11.38
N GLY A 74 6.81 -7.32 10.83
CA GLY A 74 5.56 -7.66 11.52
C GLY A 74 4.28 -6.98 11.02
N SER A 75 4.35 -6.23 9.91
CA SER A 75 3.16 -5.70 9.26
C SER A 75 2.36 -6.84 8.61
N ARG A 76 1.04 -6.82 8.77
CA ARG A 76 0.12 -7.77 8.14
C ARG A 76 -1.05 -7.09 7.45
N PHE A 77 -1.31 -5.81 7.71
CA PHE A 77 -2.29 -5.02 6.97
C PHE A 77 -1.58 -3.87 6.24
N PHE A 78 -1.64 -3.86 4.91
CA PHE A 78 -0.94 -2.86 4.10
C PHE A 78 -1.93 -2.00 3.34
N GLU A 79 -2.04 -0.73 3.72
CA GLU A 79 -2.70 0.26 2.88
C GLU A 79 -1.70 0.72 1.80
N LEU A 80 -1.96 0.28 0.57
CA LEU A 80 -1.07 0.53 -0.56
C LEU A 80 -1.22 1.97 -1.04
N LYS A 81 -0.14 2.55 -1.58
CA LYS A 81 -0.14 3.96 -1.97
C LYS A 81 -1.25 4.24 -2.98
N THR A 82 -1.97 5.33 -2.73
CA THR A 82 -3.09 5.81 -3.55
C THR A 82 -2.70 5.96 -5.03
N VAL A 83 -3.54 5.41 -5.91
CA VAL A 83 -3.48 5.65 -7.35
C VAL A 83 -4.58 6.64 -7.79
N GLN A 84 -4.32 7.39 -8.85
CA GLN A 84 -5.27 8.35 -9.42
C GLN A 84 -5.01 8.56 -10.92
N ILE A 85 -5.81 9.39 -11.59
CA ILE A 85 -5.64 9.66 -13.02
C ILE A 85 -4.30 10.34 -13.31
N MET A 86 -3.90 11.36 -12.56
CA MET A 86 -2.61 12.01 -12.73
C MET A 86 -1.52 11.18 -12.03
N ASP A 87 -0.60 10.60 -12.79
CA ASP A 87 0.43 9.67 -12.32
C ASP A 87 1.80 9.89 -13.01
N GLY A 88 2.83 9.20 -12.54
CA GLY A 88 4.16 9.22 -13.16
C GLY A 88 4.78 10.62 -13.29
N GLU A 89 5.30 10.93 -14.48
CA GLU A 89 6.01 12.19 -14.75
C GLU A 89 5.11 13.43 -14.57
N GLU A 90 3.83 13.35 -14.94
CA GLU A 90 2.88 14.47 -14.79
C GLU A 90 2.71 14.82 -13.31
N LEU A 91 2.46 13.80 -12.48
CA LEU A 91 2.38 14.00 -11.03
C LEU A 91 3.70 14.50 -10.47
N SER A 92 4.82 13.85 -10.81
CA SER A 92 6.13 14.24 -10.28
C SER A 92 6.50 15.68 -10.63
N ALA A 93 6.00 16.25 -11.74
CA ALA A 93 6.23 17.64 -12.11
C ALA A 93 5.44 18.62 -11.22
N CYS A 94 4.32 18.19 -10.63
CA CYS A 94 3.52 18.98 -9.70
C CYS A 94 4.04 18.92 -8.25
N VAL A 95 4.90 17.97 -7.93
CA VAL A 95 5.43 17.79 -6.56
C VAL A 95 6.68 18.64 -6.35
N ASN A 96 6.57 19.64 -5.45
CA ASN A 96 7.74 20.38 -4.98
C ASN A 96 8.68 19.45 -4.19
N LYS A 97 9.98 19.49 -4.51
CA LYS A 97 11.01 18.65 -3.86
C LYS A 97 11.97 19.52 -3.02
N PRO A 98 12.34 19.12 -1.78
CA PRO A 98 11.90 17.90 -1.09
C PRO A 98 10.42 17.98 -0.67
N CYS A 99 9.66 16.93 -1.01
CA CYS A 99 8.24 16.82 -0.68
C CYS A 99 8.00 16.32 0.75
N ILE A 100 9.02 15.74 1.37
CA ILE A 100 9.05 15.37 2.78
C ILE A 100 10.26 16.06 3.39
N LYS A 101 10.02 16.94 4.36
CA LYS A 101 11.04 17.73 5.03
C LYS A 101 10.98 17.48 6.53
N ALA A 102 11.96 16.73 7.04
CA ALA A 102 12.01 16.27 8.44
C ALA A 102 13.09 16.98 9.27
N ASP A 103 13.40 18.23 8.96
CA ASP A 103 14.38 19.02 9.71
C ASP A 103 13.88 19.36 11.12
N ASP A 104 12.55 19.44 11.29
CA ASP A 104 11.81 19.84 12.48
C ASP A 104 10.55 18.95 12.68
N GLU A 105 9.33 19.45 12.46
CA GLU A 105 8.06 18.76 12.72
C GLU A 105 7.63 17.76 11.63
N CYS A 106 8.49 17.52 10.64
CA CYS A 106 8.22 16.67 9.48
C CYS A 106 7.02 17.16 8.64
N TYR A 107 7.30 18.04 7.68
CA TYR A 107 6.33 18.48 6.69
C TYR A 107 6.25 17.48 5.54
N ASN A 108 5.03 17.14 5.12
CA ASN A 108 4.77 16.26 3.99
C ASN A 108 3.79 16.92 3.01
N CYS A 109 4.22 17.07 1.75
CA CYS A 109 3.33 17.32 0.64
C CYS A 109 2.71 15.97 0.24
N GLU A 110 1.58 15.61 0.85
CA GLU A 110 0.94 14.32 0.60
C GLU A 110 0.34 14.27 -0.81
N TRP A 111 1.04 13.58 -1.72
CA TRP A 111 0.57 13.27 -3.07
C TRP A 111 0.31 11.77 -3.24
N SER A 112 -0.44 11.39 -4.27
CA SER A 112 -0.60 9.99 -4.71
C SER A 112 0.74 9.40 -5.20
N THR A 113 0.74 8.13 -5.62
CA THR A 113 1.97 7.47 -6.08
C THR A 113 2.70 8.26 -7.18
N GLU A 114 4.02 8.32 -7.09
CA GLU A 114 4.90 8.90 -8.13
C GLU A 114 5.16 7.91 -9.28
N LEU A 115 4.70 6.67 -9.15
CA LEU A 115 4.74 5.67 -10.22
C LEU A 115 3.57 5.86 -11.18
N TYR A 116 3.70 5.36 -12.40
CA TYR A 116 2.53 5.13 -13.25
C TYR A 116 1.62 4.07 -12.61
N VAL A 117 0.30 4.14 -12.81
CA VAL A 117 -0.64 3.16 -12.24
C VAL A 117 -0.28 1.70 -12.58
N PRO A 118 0.10 1.35 -13.83
CA PRO A 118 0.57 0.00 -14.14
C PRO A 118 1.84 -0.41 -13.38
N GLN A 119 2.78 0.51 -13.14
CA GLN A 119 3.98 0.21 -12.37
C GLN A 119 3.64 0.00 -10.88
N ALA A 120 2.74 0.79 -10.31
CA ALA A 120 2.27 0.58 -8.95
C ALA A 120 1.60 -0.80 -8.80
N MET A 121 0.74 -1.17 -9.75
CA MET A 121 0.13 -2.50 -9.83
C MET A 121 1.17 -3.61 -9.86
N GLU A 122 2.20 -3.49 -10.70
CA GLU A 122 3.29 -4.46 -10.77
C GLU A 122 4.05 -4.59 -9.45
N GLU A 123 4.39 -3.47 -8.79
CA GLU A 123 5.09 -3.49 -7.50
C GLU A 123 4.25 -4.19 -6.42
N TYR A 124 2.94 -3.97 -6.41
CA TYR A 124 2.04 -4.61 -5.45
C TYR A 124 1.92 -6.12 -5.70
N ILE A 125 1.83 -6.54 -6.97
CA ILE A 125 1.79 -7.96 -7.33
C ILE A 125 3.13 -8.65 -7.00
N LYS A 126 4.27 -8.01 -7.28
CA LYS A 126 5.59 -8.53 -6.86
C LYS A 126 5.68 -8.68 -5.34
N ALA A 127 5.23 -7.67 -4.59
CA ALA A 127 5.21 -7.72 -3.13
C ALA A 127 4.31 -8.84 -2.59
N TRP A 128 3.16 -9.10 -3.23
CA TRP A 128 2.27 -10.21 -2.87
C TRP A 128 2.99 -11.56 -2.87
N PHE A 129 3.74 -11.84 -3.95
CA PHE A 129 4.54 -13.06 -4.05
C PHE A 129 5.69 -13.08 -3.03
N LEU A 130 6.45 -12.00 -2.91
CA LEU A 130 7.62 -11.94 -2.02
C LEU A 130 7.23 -12.08 -0.54
N CYS A 131 6.13 -11.46 -0.11
CA CYS A 131 5.63 -11.62 1.26
C CYS A 131 5.19 -13.06 1.54
N LYS A 132 4.54 -13.73 0.58
CA LYS A 132 4.17 -15.16 0.71
C LYS A 132 5.38 -16.07 0.78
N VAL A 133 6.37 -15.85 -0.07
CA VAL A 133 7.65 -16.57 -0.02
C VAL A 133 8.32 -16.34 1.35
N ALA A 134 8.46 -15.08 1.78
CA ALA A 134 9.07 -14.75 3.07
C ALA A 134 8.31 -15.36 4.27
N ALA A 135 6.98 -15.43 4.22
CA ALA A 135 6.15 -16.04 5.26
C ALA A 135 6.58 -17.49 5.55
N LYS A 136 6.70 -18.28 4.48
CA LYS A 136 7.00 -19.71 4.53
C LYS A 136 8.50 -19.96 4.68
N GLU A 137 9.31 -19.34 3.84
CA GLU A 137 10.75 -19.57 3.75
C GLU A 137 11.48 -19.16 5.03
N PHE A 138 11.02 -18.10 5.70
CA PHE A 138 11.66 -17.60 6.93
C PHE A 138 10.84 -17.94 8.20
N GLY A 139 9.76 -18.73 8.07
CA GLY A 139 8.91 -19.14 9.18
C GLY A 139 8.26 -17.98 9.95
N LEU A 140 7.84 -16.93 9.24
CA LEU A 140 7.31 -15.69 9.83
C LEU A 140 5.80 -15.72 10.07
N GLY A 141 5.10 -16.71 9.50
CA GLY A 141 3.66 -16.87 9.64
C GLY A 141 3.05 -17.66 8.48
N SER A 142 1.74 -17.58 8.35
CA SER A 142 0.98 -18.11 7.22
C SER A 142 1.19 -17.25 5.97
N MET A 143 1.25 -17.90 4.80
CA MET A 143 1.24 -17.23 3.50
C MET A 143 -0.04 -16.40 3.28
N ASP A 144 -1.14 -16.75 3.96
CA ASP A 144 -2.42 -16.02 3.91
C ASP A 144 -2.68 -15.22 5.19
N GLY A 145 -1.64 -14.98 6.00
CA GLY A 145 -1.72 -14.27 7.27
C GLY A 145 -1.75 -12.74 7.16
N PHE A 146 -1.70 -12.20 5.95
CA PHE A 146 -1.64 -10.75 5.68
C PHE A 146 -2.62 -10.35 4.57
N GLN A 147 -2.94 -9.06 4.52
CA GLN A 147 -3.90 -8.49 3.58
C GLN A 147 -3.40 -7.16 3.03
N PHE A 148 -3.68 -6.94 1.75
CA PHE A 148 -3.57 -5.63 1.13
C PHE A 148 -4.92 -4.92 1.15
N ASN A 149 -4.85 -3.60 1.13
CA ASN A 149 -5.94 -2.66 1.03
C ASN A 149 -5.50 -1.60 0.03
N ILE A 150 -6.07 -1.60 -1.17
CA ILE A 150 -5.70 -0.63 -2.21
C ILE A 150 -6.29 0.73 -1.87
N SER A 151 -5.65 1.80 -2.32
CA SER A 151 -6.16 3.16 -2.13
C SER A 151 -6.41 3.83 -3.47
N VAL A 152 -7.56 4.49 -3.60
CA VAL A 152 -7.93 5.30 -4.77
C VAL A 152 -8.46 6.64 -4.30
N GLY A 153 -8.30 7.68 -5.13
CA GLY A 153 -8.80 9.02 -4.85
C GLY A 153 -9.28 9.72 -6.11
N TYR A 154 -9.42 11.04 -6.03
CA TYR A 154 -9.95 11.93 -7.07
C TYR A 154 -11.50 11.98 -7.08
N ASP A 155 -12.14 11.81 -8.24
CA ASP A 155 -13.59 11.81 -8.42
C ASP A 155 -14.10 10.46 -8.96
N LEU A 156 -15.42 10.27 -8.97
CA LEU A 156 -16.02 9.03 -9.46
C LEU A 156 -15.68 8.79 -10.94
N ALA A 157 -15.67 9.84 -11.76
CA ALA A 157 -15.37 9.72 -13.18
C ALA A 157 -13.95 9.18 -13.41
N GLY A 158 -12.98 9.62 -12.60
CA GLY A 158 -11.62 9.12 -12.60
C GLY A 158 -11.50 7.69 -12.13
N ILE A 159 -12.23 7.33 -11.08
CA ILE A 159 -12.27 5.94 -10.59
C ILE A 159 -12.91 5.00 -11.62
N GLN A 160 -13.88 5.48 -12.39
CA GLN A 160 -14.51 4.76 -13.49
C GLN A 160 -13.70 4.77 -14.80
N SER A 161 -12.60 5.51 -14.85
CA SER A 161 -11.73 5.50 -16.03
C SER A 161 -11.15 4.11 -16.26
N GLU A 162 -10.94 3.73 -17.52
CA GLU A 162 -10.37 2.43 -17.89
C GLU A 162 -9.06 2.13 -17.13
N LYS A 163 -8.23 3.15 -16.92
CA LYS A 163 -6.96 3.01 -16.19
C LYS A 163 -7.16 2.56 -14.74
N ILE A 164 -8.05 3.22 -14.00
CA ILE A 164 -8.29 2.91 -12.58
C ILE A 164 -9.18 1.68 -12.45
N ASP A 165 -10.17 1.51 -13.32
CA ASP A 165 -11.01 0.31 -13.34
C ASP A 165 -10.18 -0.96 -13.59
N ASN A 166 -9.25 -0.93 -14.55
CA ASN A 166 -8.31 -2.02 -14.78
C ASN A 166 -7.45 -2.32 -13.54
N PHE A 167 -6.89 -1.29 -12.90
CA PHE A 167 -6.14 -1.45 -11.65
C PHE A 167 -6.97 -2.12 -10.56
N LEU A 168 -8.20 -1.65 -10.31
CA LEU A 168 -9.10 -2.21 -9.31
C LEU A 168 -9.42 -3.69 -9.61
N ASN A 169 -9.77 -4.01 -10.86
CA ASN A 169 -10.13 -5.37 -11.26
C ASN A 169 -8.93 -6.32 -11.17
N THR A 170 -7.76 -5.91 -11.67
CA THR A 170 -6.55 -6.73 -11.60
C THR A 170 -6.09 -6.92 -10.16
N MET A 171 -6.09 -5.88 -9.32
CA MET A 171 -5.73 -6.02 -7.91
C MET A 171 -6.74 -6.87 -7.13
N LYS A 172 -7.99 -6.97 -7.59
CA LYS A 172 -8.96 -7.90 -7.02
C LYS A 172 -8.72 -9.34 -7.47
N HIS A 173 -8.46 -9.55 -8.76
CA HIS A 173 -8.24 -10.85 -9.40
C HIS A 173 -7.08 -10.78 -10.40
N ALA A 174 -5.87 -11.01 -9.91
CA ALA A 174 -4.62 -10.81 -10.67
C ALA A 174 -4.17 -12.04 -11.46
N ARG A 175 -4.83 -13.20 -11.29
CA ARG A 175 -4.35 -14.51 -11.80
C ARG A 175 -3.95 -14.49 -13.27
N ASP A 176 -4.71 -13.77 -14.08
CA ASP A 176 -4.54 -13.72 -15.53
C ASP A 176 -3.68 -12.54 -16.01
N SER A 177 -3.19 -11.71 -15.08
CA SER A 177 -2.27 -10.62 -15.42
C SER A 177 -0.87 -11.14 -15.76
N GLU A 178 -0.20 -10.49 -16.71
CA GLU A 178 1.15 -10.87 -17.17
C GLU A 178 2.16 -10.89 -16.02
N VAL A 179 2.10 -9.91 -15.12
CA VAL A 179 3.01 -9.81 -13.97
C VAL A 179 2.77 -10.94 -12.96
N PHE A 180 1.52 -11.34 -12.71
CA PHE A 180 1.23 -12.46 -11.82
C PHE A 180 1.76 -13.78 -12.39
N GLN A 181 1.47 -14.04 -13.67
CA GLN A 181 1.93 -15.23 -14.37
C GLN A 181 3.46 -15.28 -14.43
N SER A 182 4.11 -14.14 -14.68
CA SER A 182 5.57 -14.03 -14.73
C SER A 182 6.21 -14.26 -13.36
N CYS A 183 5.67 -13.68 -12.28
CA CYS A 183 6.17 -13.93 -10.92
C CYS A 183 6.03 -15.40 -10.53
N ARG A 184 4.85 -16.00 -10.78
CA ARG A 184 4.60 -17.42 -10.51
C ARG A 184 5.54 -18.33 -11.31
N ALA A 185 5.67 -18.10 -12.61
CA ALA A 185 6.56 -18.89 -13.47
C ALA A 185 8.02 -18.80 -13.02
N TYR A 186 8.47 -17.58 -12.66
CA TYR A 186 9.83 -17.37 -12.16
C TYR A 186 10.10 -18.13 -10.86
N LEU A 187 9.15 -18.14 -9.91
CA LEU A 187 9.29 -18.92 -8.68
C LEU A 187 9.33 -20.43 -8.95
N LEU A 188 8.53 -20.94 -9.90
CA LEU A 188 8.53 -22.36 -10.26
C LEU A 188 9.83 -22.79 -10.95
N GLU A 189 10.36 -21.95 -11.86
CA GLU A 189 11.65 -22.22 -12.54
C GLU A 189 12.84 -22.24 -11.56
N HIS A 190 12.70 -21.55 -10.42
CA HIS A 190 13.72 -21.39 -9.40
C HIS A 190 13.32 -21.99 -8.05
N ALA A 191 12.48 -23.04 -8.07
CA ALA A 191 12.03 -23.71 -6.84
C ALA A 191 13.20 -24.32 -6.04
N ASP A 192 14.33 -24.61 -6.70
CA ASP A 192 15.57 -25.10 -6.10
C ASP A 192 16.28 -24.08 -5.19
N LEU A 193 15.90 -22.79 -5.27
CA LEU A 193 16.45 -21.76 -4.39
C LEU A 193 15.89 -21.81 -2.97
N PHE A 194 14.78 -22.51 -2.75
CA PHE A 194 14.05 -22.52 -1.48
C PHE A 194 14.35 -23.78 -0.65
N GLU A 195 14.42 -23.60 0.66
CA GLU A 195 14.54 -24.69 1.63
C GLU A 195 13.17 -25.13 2.18
N HIS A 196 12.16 -24.25 2.21
CA HIS A 196 10.85 -24.52 2.82
C HIS A 196 9.65 -24.24 1.92
N VAL A 197 9.77 -23.36 0.93
CA VAL A 197 8.75 -23.15 -0.10
C VAL A 197 8.81 -24.28 -1.13
N THR A 198 7.66 -24.92 -1.39
CA THR A 198 7.52 -25.98 -2.40
C THR A 198 6.84 -25.48 -3.67
N GLU A 199 6.91 -26.26 -4.75
CA GLU A 199 6.11 -25.97 -5.96
C GLU A 199 4.62 -25.90 -5.66
N GLU A 200 4.09 -26.79 -4.81
CA GLU A 200 2.67 -26.78 -4.40
C GLU A 200 2.31 -25.47 -3.67
N ASP A 201 3.19 -24.98 -2.78
CA ASP A 201 3.00 -23.69 -2.11
C ASP A 201 2.92 -22.55 -3.15
N ILE A 202 3.82 -22.54 -4.16
CA ILE A 202 3.84 -21.54 -5.24
C ILE A 202 2.56 -21.64 -6.09
N GLU A 203 2.13 -22.85 -6.43
CA GLU A 203 0.90 -23.07 -7.19
C GLU A 203 -0.35 -22.63 -6.44
N SER A 204 -0.34 -22.73 -5.11
CA SER A 204 -1.43 -22.35 -4.23
C SER A 204 -1.57 -20.83 -4.03
N ILE A 205 -0.57 -20.03 -4.44
CA ILE A 205 -0.63 -18.57 -4.33
C ILE A 205 -1.86 -18.05 -5.07
N SER A 206 -2.82 -17.53 -4.31
CA SER A 206 -4.06 -17.01 -4.87
C SER A 206 -3.83 -15.75 -5.70
N GLY A 207 -4.53 -15.67 -6.83
CA GLY A 207 -4.67 -14.45 -7.63
C GLY A 207 -5.61 -13.42 -7.02
N ASP A 208 -6.34 -13.76 -5.95
CA ASP A 208 -7.29 -12.85 -5.30
C ASP A 208 -6.57 -11.93 -4.31
N ILE A 209 -5.80 -10.97 -4.82
CA ILE A 209 -4.86 -10.18 -4.00
C ILE A 209 -5.59 -9.28 -2.99
N CYS A 210 -6.61 -8.53 -3.40
CA CYS A 210 -7.22 -7.50 -2.56
C CYS A 210 -8.76 -7.47 -2.69
N ASN A 211 -9.48 -7.52 -1.57
CA ASN A 211 -10.94 -7.34 -1.52
C ASN A 211 -11.39 -6.12 -0.71
N SER A 212 -10.45 -5.24 -0.33
CA SER A 212 -10.73 -3.98 0.35
C SER A 212 -10.13 -2.79 -0.37
N VAL A 213 -10.73 -1.61 -0.19
CA VAL A 213 -10.29 -0.35 -0.80
C VAL A 213 -10.47 0.80 0.18
N THR A 214 -9.54 1.75 0.17
CA THR A 214 -9.66 3.02 0.89
C THR A 214 -9.86 4.16 -0.08
N ILE A 215 -10.90 4.95 0.16
CA ILE A 215 -11.11 6.22 -0.51
C ILE A 215 -10.23 7.25 0.19
N SER A 216 -9.21 7.71 -0.51
CA SER A 216 -8.39 8.85 -0.11
C SER A 216 -9.09 10.11 -0.59
N THR A 217 -9.81 10.78 0.32
CA THR A 217 -10.52 12.01 -0.01
C THR A 217 -9.49 13.12 -0.19
N LEU A 218 -9.34 13.64 -1.41
CA LEU A 218 -8.52 14.82 -1.63
C LEU A 218 -9.14 16.02 -0.89
N HIS A 219 -8.31 17.01 -0.54
CA HIS A 219 -8.80 18.27 0.03
C HIS A 219 -9.89 18.87 -0.87
N GLY A 220 -11.08 19.11 -0.30
CA GLY A 220 -12.21 19.69 -1.02
C GLY A 220 -13.02 18.73 -1.89
N CYS A 221 -12.84 17.40 -1.78
CA CYS A 221 -13.75 16.45 -2.42
C CYS A 221 -15.14 16.54 -1.76
N PRO A 222 -16.21 16.90 -2.50
CA PRO A 222 -17.52 17.11 -1.90
C PRO A 222 -18.07 15.84 -1.22
N PRO A 223 -18.80 15.95 -0.09
CA PRO A 223 -19.37 14.79 0.61
C PRO A 223 -20.22 13.89 -0.28
N GLN A 224 -20.99 14.47 -1.21
CA GLN A 224 -21.82 13.72 -2.15
C GLN A 224 -20.96 12.93 -3.15
N GLU A 225 -19.78 13.43 -3.51
CA GLU A 225 -18.86 12.71 -4.40
C GLU A 225 -18.23 11.53 -3.67
N ILE A 226 -17.83 11.71 -2.41
CA ILE A 226 -17.33 10.64 -1.54
C ILE A 226 -18.40 9.53 -1.38
N GLU A 227 -19.65 9.91 -1.13
CA GLU A 227 -20.77 8.96 -1.03
C GLU A 227 -20.97 8.18 -2.33
N ARG A 228 -20.93 8.85 -3.49
CA ARG A 228 -21.08 8.21 -4.80
C ARG A 228 -19.95 7.23 -5.08
N ILE A 229 -18.70 7.58 -4.75
CA ILE A 229 -17.53 6.70 -4.88
C ILE A 229 -17.69 5.49 -3.97
N ALA A 230 -18.04 5.71 -2.69
CA ALA A 230 -18.24 4.62 -1.73
C ALA A 230 -19.35 3.66 -2.20
N MET A 231 -20.47 4.20 -2.67
CA MET A 231 -21.56 3.40 -3.20
C MET A 231 -21.11 2.55 -4.39
N TYR A 232 -20.43 3.15 -5.37
CA TYR A 232 -19.90 2.44 -6.53
C TYR A 232 -18.93 1.30 -6.13
N LEU A 233 -18.00 1.57 -5.22
CA LEU A 233 -17.02 0.57 -4.76
C LEU A 233 -17.70 -0.58 -3.99
N ILE A 234 -18.74 -0.31 -3.23
CA ILE A 234 -19.50 -1.30 -2.47
C ILE A 234 -20.44 -2.11 -3.37
N THR A 235 -21.27 -1.46 -4.18
CA THR A 235 -22.37 -2.12 -4.91
C THR A 235 -21.93 -2.68 -6.25
N GLU A 236 -21.15 -1.91 -7.02
CA GLU A 236 -20.75 -2.31 -8.38
C GLU A 236 -19.45 -3.11 -8.35
N LYS A 237 -18.47 -2.67 -7.56
CA LYS A 237 -17.15 -3.32 -7.49
C LYS A 237 -17.06 -4.40 -6.42
N GLY A 238 -17.93 -4.38 -5.41
CA GLY A 238 -17.96 -5.36 -4.33
C GLY A 238 -16.68 -5.36 -3.47
N PHE A 239 -16.15 -4.19 -3.14
CA PHE A 239 -15.04 -4.05 -2.19
C PHE A 239 -15.56 -3.71 -0.79
N HIS A 240 -14.89 -4.21 0.23
CA HIS A 240 -15.00 -3.63 1.56
C HIS A 240 -14.33 -2.25 1.56
N THR A 241 -15.06 -1.21 1.92
CA THR A 241 -14.64 0.17 1.65
C THR A 241 -14.39 0.96 2.93
N PHE A 242 -13.22 1.58 3.03
CA PHE A 242 -12.89 2.60 4.02
C PHE A 242 -12.97 3.99 3.40
N ILE A 243 -13.24 5.00 4.24
CA ILE A 243 -13.15 6.42 3.89
C ILE A 243 -12.09 7.03 4.80
N LYS A 244 -11.00 7.55 4.23
CA LYS A 244 -9.97 8.29 4.97
C LYS A 244 -10.43 9.74 5.10
N CYS A 245 -10.99 10.09 6.25
CA CYS A 245 -11.53 11.42 6.50
C CYS A 245 -10.44 12.49 6.68
N ASN A 246 -10.69 13.69 6.18
CA ASN A 246 -9.81 14.83 6.41
C ASN A 246 -9.88 15.30 7.88
N PRO A 247 -8.74 15.68 8.48
CA PRO A 247 -8.71 16.21 9.86
C PRO A 247 -9.41 17.56 10.01
N THR A 248 -9.68 18.25 8.91
CA THR A 248 -10.50 19.48 8.83
C THR A 248 -11.91 19.28 9.39
N LEU A 249 -12.44 18.06 9.39
CA LEU A 249 -13.73 17.72 10.00
C LEU A 249 -13.75 17.91 11.53
N LEU A 250 -12.61 18.07 12.18
CA LEU A 250 -12.52 18.41 13.61
C LEU A 250 -12.92 19.86 13.89
N GLY A 251 -12.92 20.72 12.87
CA GLY A 251 -13.19 22.15 12.99
C GLY A 251 -11.96 22.98 13.33
N TYR A 252 -11.91 24.20 12.78
CA TYR A 252 -10.75 25.09 12.87
C TYR A 252 -10.37 25.42 14.32
N GLU A 253 -11.36 25.81 15.13
CA GLU A 253 -11.14 26.21 16.52
C GLU A 253 -10.53 25.08 17.37
N PHE A 254 -11.00 23.85 17.17
CA PHE A 254 -10.44 22.69 17.86
C PHE A 254 -9.00 22.41 17.43
N ALA A 255 -8.74 22.40 16.11
CA ALA A 255 -7.41 22.15 15.57
C ALA A 255 -6.40 23.23 16.02
N ARG A 256 -6.78 24.52 15.92
CA ARG A 256 -5.92 25.64 16.33
C ARG A 256 -5.62 25.59 17.82
N LYS A 257 -6.63 25.44 18.67
CA LYS A 257 -6.44 25.34 20.12
C LYS A 257 -5.52 24.17 20.49
N THR A 258 -5.70 23.01 19.86
CA THR A 258 -4.87 21.83 20.14
C THR A 258 -3.41 22.07 19.77
N MET A 259 -3.16 22.68 18.61
CA MET A 259 -1.81 23.02 18.17
C MET A 259 -1.16 24.06 19.12
N ASP A 260 -1.90 25.06 19.57
CA ASP A 260 -1.42 26.06 20.55
C ASP A 260 -1.04 25.40 21.89
N ASP A 261 -1.92 24.55 22.44
CA ASP A 261 -1.70 23.85 23.71
C ASP A 261 -0.47 22.92 23.65
N MET A 262 -0.12 22.42 22.45
CA MET A 262 1.06 21.59 22.20
C MET A 262 2.34 22.39 21.93
N GLY A 263 2.27 23.73 21.87
CA GLY A 263 3.41 24.61 21.59
C GLY A 263 3.71 24.85 20.12
N TYR A 264 2.76 24.55 19.22
CA TYR A 264 2.85 24.78 17.77
C TYR A 264 2.12 26.07 17.33
N ASP A 265 2.19 27.12 18.13
CA ASP A 265 1.54 28.43 17.89
C ASP A 265 2.07 29.18 16.66
N TYR A 266 3.29 28.82 16.21
CA TYR A 266 3.90 29.36 14.99
C TYR A 266 3.39 28.73 13.70
N VAL A 267 2.72 27.56 13.74
CA VAL A 267 2.18 26.90 12.53
C VAL A 267 0.93 27.64 12.06
N ALA A 268 1.02 28.32 10.92
CA ALA A 268 -0.07 29.11 10.37
C ALA A 268 -0.94 28.29 9.40
N PHE A 269 -2.25 28.26 9.64
CA PHE A 269 -3.26 27.75 8.70
C PHE A 269 -4.58 28.51 8.86
N GLY A 270 -5.35 28.59 7.78
CA GLY A 270 -6.65 29.27 7.75
C GLY A 270 -7.83 28.33 8.02
N ASP A 271 -9.02 28.90 8.19
CA ASP A 271 -10.27 28.20 8.43
C ASP A 271 -11.02 27.77 7.16
N PHE A 272 -10.55 28.22 5.98
CA PHE A 272 -11.19 27.99 4.69
C PHE A 272 -11.49 26.51 4.42
N HIS A 273 -10.48 25.64 4.47
CA HIS A 273 -10.65 24.20 4.22
C HIS A 273 -11.52 23.51 5.29
N PHE A 274 -11.57 24.03 6.51
CA PHE A 274 -12.44 23.51 7.56
C PHE A 274 -13.91 23.84 7.29
N LYS A 275 -14.19 25.04 6.76
CA LYS A 275 -15.54 25.48 6.42
C LYS A 275 -16.08 24.80 5.16
N ASP A 276 -15.22 24.51 4.18
CA ASP A 276 -15.63 23.80 2.97
C ASP A 276 -15.96 22.32 3.23
N ASP A 277 -15.27 21.69 4.20
CA ASP A 277 -15.46 20.27 4.52
C ASP A 277 -16.61 20.00 5.53
N LEU A 278 -17.10 21.01 6.27
CA LEU A 278 -18.16 20.91 7.31
C LEU A 278 -19.57 21.31 6.82
#